data_AF-A0A1Q8L9N9-F1
#
_entry.id   AF-A0A1Q8L9N9-F1
#
_cell.length_a   1.000
_cell.length_b   1.000
_cell.length_c   1.000
_cell.angle_alpha   90.00
_cell.angle_beta   90.00
_cell.angle_gamma   90.00
#
_symmetry.space_group_name_H-M   'P 1'
#
loop_
_entity.id
_entity.type
_entity.pdbx_description
1 polymer ?
#
loop_
_entity_poly.entity_id
_entity_poly.type
_entity_poly.pdbx_seq_one_letter_code
_entity_poly.pdbx_strand_id
1 'polypeptide(L)'
;MADEQKQEEPVTFRDRRKVDPETGEVRPDADATGAADTAAPAGDGEQVAGPADGEDPEVEKLRAEVAERTADLQRVSAEYANYRRRADRDREQTKVDAKVSFANDLLVVLDDFERAAQHGDLTGPFKAAADKVTAVLTKLGLEPFGTEGEPFDPQLHEAVQHEPAEGSGPTVTVLSTVLRRGYRISDRVLRPAMVTVQDRPEVEAEAQAETDAAGGADAGDGEPQNPA
;
A
#
# COMPACT_ATOMS: atom_id res chain seq x y z
N MET A 1 -17.32 -33.82 70.03
CA MET A 1 -16.99 -34.15 68.63
C MET A 1 -17.60 -33.09 67.76
N ALA A 2 -16.81 -32.08 67.38
CA ALA A 2 -17.19 -31.04 66.44
C ALA A 2 -15.91 -30.46 65.83
N ASP A 3 -16.03 -30.21 64.54
CA ASP A 3 -15.02 -30.20 63.47
C ASP A 3 -13.79 -29.29 63.62
N GLU A 4 -12.68 -29.86 63.15
CA GLU A 4 -11.38 -29.24 62.93
C GLU A 4 -11.42 -28.48 61.59
N GLN A 5 -11.59 -27.16 61.63
CA GLN A 5 -11.57 -26.31 60.44
C GLN A 5 -10.12 -26.02 60.02
N LYS A 6 -9.67 -26.76 59.01
CA LYS A 6 -8.40 -26.54 58.29
C LYS A 6 -8.50 -25.25 57.45
N GLN A 7 -7.79 -24.20 57.88
CA GLN A 7 -7.66 -22.95 57.12
C GLN A 7 -6.68 -23.18 55.95
N GLU A 8 -7.15 -23.04 54.72
CA GLU A 8 -6.31 -23.04 53.52
C GLU A 8 -5.72 -21.64 53.30
N GLU A 9 -4.39 -21.53 53.27
CA GLU A 9 -3.67 -20.29 52.99
C GLU A 9 -3.80 -19.89 51.50
N PRO A 10 -3.86 -18.58 51.16
CA PRO A 10 -4.03 -18.15 49.78
C PRO A 10 -2.73 -18.36 48.98
N VAL A 11 -2.79 -19.22 47.96
CA VAL A 11 -1.70 -19.44 47.01
C VAL A 11 -1.51 -18.18 46.17
N THR A 12 -0.38 -17.50 46.34
CA THR A 12 0.00 -16.34 45.52
C THR A 12 0.87 -16.79 44.35
N PHE A 13 0.30 -16.76 43.15
CA PHE A 13 1.02 -17.04 41.91
C PHE A 13 1.77 -15.78 41.47
N ARG A 14 3.10 -15.79 41.58
CA ARG A 14 3.94 -14.76 40.97
C ARG A 14 4.27 -15.17 39.54
N ASP A 15 3.58 -14.56 38.58
CA ASP A 15 3.87 -14.74 37.15
C ASP A 15 5.22 -14.08 36.81
N ARG A 16 6.17 -14.89 36.33
CA ARG A 16 7.53 -14.47 35.95
C ARG A 16 7.70 -14.33 34.44
N ARG A 17 6.60 -14.28 33.68
CA ARG A 17 6.69 -14.09 32.23
C ARG A 17 7.30 -12.73 31.90
N LYS A 18 8.28 -12.75 31.00
CA LYS A 18 9.01 -11.58 30.49
C LYS A 18 8.22 -10.78 29.44
N VAL A 19 7.03 -11.28 29.10
CA VAL A 19 6.16 -10.76 28.03
C VAL A 19 4.72 -10.79 28.53
N ASP A 20 3.99 -9.71 28.32
CA ASP A 20 2.59 -9.57 28.74
C ASP A 20 1.66 -10.37 27.81
N PRO A 21 0.75 -11.21 28.35
CA PRO A 21 -0.09 -12.10 27.54
C PRO A 21 -1.22 -11.40 26.77
N GLU A 22 -1.60 -10.17 27.10
CA GLU A 22 -2.67 -9.46 26.37
C GLU A 22 -2.14 -8.48 25.31
N THR A 23 -0.92 -7.97 25.50
CA THR A 23 -0.33 -6.94 24.62
C THR A 23 0.90 -7.43 23.83
N GLY A 24 1.55 -8.53 24.24
CA GLY A 24 2.67 -9.12 23.51
C GLY A 24 3.99 -8.34 23.58
N GLU A 25 4.05 -7.28 24.38
CA GLU A 25 5.25 -6.44 24.54
C GLU A 25 6.13 -6.90 25.72
N VAL A 26 7.43 -6.61 25.62
CA VAL A 26 8.43 -6.93 26.66
C VAL A 26 8.39 -5.85 27.73
N ARG A 27 8.11 -6.22 28.99
CA ARG A 27 8.10 -5.27 30.12
C ARG A 27 9.52 -4.77 30.41
N PRO A 28 9.74 -3.44 30.52
CA PRO A 28 11.03 -2.91 30.95
C PRO A 28 11.19 -3.13 32.47
N ASP A 29 12.35 -3.66 32.86
CA ASP A 29 12.76 -3.81 34.26
C ASP A 29 12.92 -2.43 34.91
N ALA A 30 11.98 -2.05 35.76
CA ALA A 30 12.08 -0.90 36.64
C ALA A 30 12.83 -1.29 37.92
N ASP A 31 14.15 -1.40 37.85
CA ASP A 31 15.09 -1.01 38.92
C ASP A 31 16.54 -1.30 38.51
N ALA A 32 17.13 -0.39 37.72
CA ALA A 32 18.58 -0.25 37.58
C ALA A 32 18.97 1.16 37.11
N THR A 33 19.10 2.08 38.06
CA THR A 33 19.91 3.31 38.00
C THR A 33 20.54 3.44 39.39
N GLY A 34 21.84 3.60 39.62
CA GLY A 34 23.02 3.80 38.80
C GLY A 34 24.08 4.47 39.70
N ALA A 35 25.31 3.98 39.71
CA ALA A 35 26.48 4.75 40.17
C ALA A 35 27.75 4.21 39.48
N ALA A 36 28.47 5.14 38.86
CA ALA A 36 29.74 5.04 38.13
C ALA A 36 30.88 4.39 38.96
N ASP A 37 32.00 3.91 38.44
CA ASP A 37 32.94 4.59 37.52
C ASP A 37 34.05 3.62 37.03
N THR A 38 34.50 3.88 35.80
CA THR A 38 35.78 3.62 35.08
C THR A 38 36.69 2.38 35.32
N ALA A 39 37.22 1.92 34.18
CA ALA A 39 38.10 0.79 33.89
C ALA A 39 39.52 0.80 34.51
N ALA A 40 40.02 -0.39 34.91
CA ALA A 40 41.15 -1.12 34.30
C ALA A 40 41.48 -2.42 35.10
N PRO A 41 41.98 -3.51 34.47
CA PRO A 41 42.01 -4.85 35.07
C PRO A 41 43.41 -5.30 35.54
N ALA A 42 43.45 -5.90 36.73
CA ALA A 42 44.44 -6.84 37.26
C ALA A 42 43.81 -7.35 38.58
N GLY A 43 43.67 -8.61 38.94
CA GLY A 43 44.29 -9.87 38.57
C GLY A 43 44.02 -10.80 39.78
N ASP A 44 43.55 -12.01 39.49
CA ASP A 44 43.52 -13.23 40.32
C ASP A 44 42.42 -13.49 41.37
N GLY A 45 41.83 -14.68 41.22
CA GLY A 45 40.94 -15.42 42.15
C GLY A 45 39.46 -15.32 41.77
N GLU A 46 38.78 -16.29 41.16
CA GLU A 46 38.84 -17.74 41.34
C GLU A 46 38.37 -18.41 40.04
N GLN A 47 39.23 -19.22 39.42
CA GLN A 47 38.80 -20.23 38.46
C GLN A 47 37.96 -21.25 39.22
N VAL A 48 36.68 -21.36 38.88
CA VAL A 48 35.93 -22.61 39.02
C VAL A 48 35.85 -23.26 37.65
N ALA A 49 37.02 -23.61 37.12
CA ALA A 49 37.14 -24.67 36.14
C ALA A 49 37.30 -25.98 36.92
N GLY A 50 36.16 -26.58 37.28
CA GLY A 50 36.11 -28.00 37.63
C GLY A 50 35.64 -28.76 36.38
N PRO A 51 36.41 -29.74 35.87
CA PRO A 51 35.94 -30.56 34.77
C PRO A 51 34.81 -31.45 35.33
N ALA A 52 33.58 -31.25 34.83
CA ALA A 52 32.58 -32.29 34.92
C ALA A 52 32.92 -33.34 33.86
N ASP A 53 34.00 -34.09 34.10
CA ASP A 53 34.27 -35.33 33.40
C ASP A 53 33.13 -36.30 33.73
N GLY A 54 32.26 -36.51 32.74
CA GLY A 54 31.15 -37.46 32.79
C GLY A 54 29.78 -36.80 32.88
N GLU A 55 29.41 -35.93 31.93
CA GLU A 55 27.99 -35.78 31.64
C GLU A 55 27.45 -37.14 31.17
N ASP A 56 26.41 -37.61 31.85
CA ASP A 56 25.74 -38.87 31.55
C ASP A 56 25.44 -38.91 30.03
N PRO A 57 25.84 -39.93 29.26
CA PRO A 57 25.63 -39.98 27.81
C PRO A 57 24.17 -39.75 27.39
N GLU A 58 23.22 -40.04 28.30
CA GLU A 58 21.81 -39.71 28.16
C GLU A 58 21.54 -38.19 28.11
N VAL A 59 22.21 -37.39 28.95
CA VAL A 59 22.03 -35.94 29.03
C VAL A 59 22.55 -35.25 27.77
N GLU A 60 23.71 -35.66 27.26
CA GLU A 60 24.27 -35.13 26.01
C GLU A 60 23.39 -35.48 24.81
N LYS A 61 22.87 -36.71 24.76
CA LYS A 61 21.91 -37.13 23.73
C LYS A 61 20.62 -36.28 23.78
N LEU A 62 20.05 -36.08 24.98
CA LEU A 62 18.86 -35.25 25.15
C LEU A 62 19.10 -33.79 24.75
N ARG A 63 20.27 -33.22 25.04
CA ARG A 63 20.64 -31.87 24.60
C ARG A 63 20.75 -31.78 23.09
N ALA A 64 21.36 -32.77 22.43
CA ALA A 64 21.43 -32.83 20.98
C ALA A 64 20.03 -32.90 20.34
N GLU A 65 19.13 -33.74 20.87
CA GLU A 65 17.73 -33.81 20.40
C GLU A 65 16.98 -32.49 20.61
N VAL A 66 17.18 -31.81 21.74
CA VAL A 66 16.57 -30.48 21.99
C VAL A 66 17.12 -29.44 21.02
N ALA A 67 18.43 -29.44 20.76
CA ALA A 67 19.06 -28.52 19.82
C ALA A 67 18.55 -28.75 18.38
N GLU A 68 18.48 -30.01 17.93
CA GLU A 68 17.93 -30.39 16.63
C GLU A 68 16.48 -29.94 16.50
N ARG A 69 15.63 -30.28 17.46
CA ARG A 69 14.21 -29.86 17.45
C ARG A 69 14.06 -28.35 17.51
N THR A 70 14.91 -27.65 18.24
CA THR A 70 14.89 -26.17 18.30
C THR A 70 15.27 -25.58 16.95
N ALA A 71 16.30 -26.13 16.30
CA ALA A 71 16.69 -25.70 14.95
C ALA A 71 15.58 -25.96 13.92
N ASP A 72 14.92 -27.12 13.98
CA ASP A 72 13.78 -27.43 13.13
C ASP A 72 12.58 -26.51 13.38
N LEU A 73 12.25 -26.23 14.64
CA LEU A 73 11.19 -25.28 14.99
C LEU A 73 11.52 -23.87 14.49
N GLN A 74 12.78 -23.43 14.63
CA GLN A 74 13.23 -22.15 14.09
C GLN A 74 13.07 -22.11 12.57
N ARG A 75 13.49 -23.16 11.86
CA ARG A 75 13.34 -23.27 10.41
C ARG A 75 11.88 -23.23 9.97
N VAL A 76 11.03 -24.07 10.56
CA VAL A 76 9.58 -24.12 10.23
C VAL A 76 8.91 -22.79 10.56
N SER A 77 9.28 -22.14 11.68
CA SER A 77 8.73 -20.83 12.03
C SER A 77 9.11 -19.75 11.00
N ALA A 78 10.34 -19.79 10.49
CA ALA A 78 10.80 -18.88 9.45
C ALA A 78 10.08 -19.16 8.11
N GLU A 79 9.94 -20.42 7.73
CA GLU A 79 9.18 -20.84 6.55
C GLU A 79 7.71 -20.37 6.64
N TYR A 80 7.06 -20.56 7.79
CA TYR A 80 5.70 -20.11 8.02
C TYR A 80 5.56 -18.58 7.97
N ALA A 81 6.51 -17.85 8.58
CA ALA A 81 6.52 -16.38 8.52
C ALA A 81 6.66 -15.89 7.07
N ASN A 82 7.51 -16.52 6.26
CA ASN A 82 7.67 -16.20 4.84
C ASN A 82 6.42 -16.55 4.03
N TYR A 83 5.82 -17.73 4.26
CA TYR A 83 4.57 -18.13 3.64
C TYR A 83 3.44 -17.15 3.96
N ARG A 84 3.27 -16.76 5.24
CA ARG A 84 2.23 -15.81 5.66
C ARG A 84 2.39 -14.47 4.95
N ARG A 85 3.60 -13.90 4.94
CA ARG A 85 3.87 -12.64 4.21
C ARG A 85 3.58 -12.75 2.70
N ARG A 86 3.86 -13.91 2.10
CA ARG A 86 3.54 -14.16 0.69
C ARG A 86 2.03 -14.28 0.47
N ALA A 87 1.35 -15.08 1.27
CA ALA A 87 -0.08 -15.30 1.17
C ALA A 87 -0.88 -14.00 1.37
N ASP A 88 -0.45 -13.11 2.27
CA ASP A 88 -1.11 -11.83 2.48
C ASP A 88 -0.95 -10.90 1.26
N ARG A 89 0.25 -10.83 0.66
CA ARG A 89 0.46 -10.11 -0.61
C ARG A 89 -0.35 -10.71 -1.76
N ASP A 90 -0.37 -12.04 -1.90
CA ASP A 90 -1.12 -12.71 -2.96
C ASP A 90 -2.64 -12.46 -2.82
N ARG A 91 -3.16 -12.40 -1.58
CA ARG A 91 -4.57 -12.04 -1.31
C ARG A 91 -4.88 -10.59 -1.70
N GLU A 92 -3.99 -9.65 -1.39
CA GLU A 92 -4.13 -8.26 -1.80
C GLU A 92 -4.09 -8.13 -3.33
N GLN A 93 -3.14 -8.79 -3.97
CA GLN A 93 -3.03 -8.82 -5.43
C GLN A 93 -4.29 -9.39 -6.07
N THR A 94 -4.82 -10.49 -5.55
CA THR A 94 -6.06 -11.11 -6.05
C THR A 94 -7.24 -10.13 -5.97
N LYS A 95 -7.34 -9.32 -4.90
CA LYS A 95 -8.39 -8.30 -4.80
C LYS A 95 -8.23 -7.21 -5.85
N VAL A 96 -7.00 -6.78 -6.14
CA VAL A 96 -6.72 -5.78 -7.18
C VAL A 96 -7.03 -6.37 -8.55
N ASP A 97 -6.57 -7.58 -8.84
CA ASP A 97 -6.81 -8.25 -10.12
C ASP A 97 -8.31 -8.47 -10.37
N ALA A 98 -9.09 -8.79 -9.34
CA ALA A 98 -10.55 -8.90 -9.44
C ALA A 98 -11.21 -7.54 -9.80
N LYS A 99 -10.77 -6.44 -9.18
CA LYS A 99 -11.25 -5.09 -9.54
C LYS A 99 -10.90 -4.73 -10.97
N VAL A 100 -9.66 -5.01 -11.39
CA VAL A 100 -9.15 -4.76 -12.74
C VAL A 100 -9.94 -5.53 -13.78
N SER A 101 -10.17 -6.83 -13.57
CA SER A 101 -10.96 -7.66 -14.48
C SER A 101 -12.38 -7.12 -14.63
N PHE A 102 -13.04 -6.78 -13.53
CA PHE A 102 -14.39 -6.22 -13.56
C PHE A 102 -14.45 -4.85 -14.24
N ALA A 103 -13.49 -3.97 -13.96
CA ALA A 103 -13.41 -2.66 -14.59
C ALA A 103 -13.16 -2.76 -16.11
N ASN A 104 -12.32 -3.72 -16.55
CA ASN A 104 -12.07 -3.98 -17.96
C ASN A 104 -13.35 -4.32 -18.74
N ASP A 105 -14.18 -5.21 -18.19
CA ASP A 105 -15.43 -5.60 -18.84
C ASP A 105 -16.44 -4.43 -18.92
N LEU A 106 -16.39 -3.51 -17.94
CA LEU A 106 -17.24 -2.32 -17.91
C LEU A 106 -16.76 -1.17 -18.81
N LEU A 107 -15.55 -1.24 -19.37
CA LEU A 107 -15.03 -0.17 -20.24
C LEU A 107 -15.91 0.05 -21.48
N VAL A 108 -16.51 -1.00 -22.03
CA VAL A 108 -17.42 -0.88 -23.17
C VAL A 108 -18.65 -0.05 -22.82
N VAL A 109 -19.16 -0.19 -21.59
CA VAL A 109 -20.31 0.58 -21.11
C VAL A 109 -19.92 2.05 -20.90
N LEU A 110 -18.71 2.32 -20.39
CA LEU A 110 -18.19 3.67 -20.29
C LEU A 110 -18.02 4.32 -21.67
N ASP A 111 -17.51 3.58 -22.65
CA ASP A 111 -17.41 4.05 -24.03
C ASP A 111 -18.78 4.42 -24.61
N ASP A 112 -19.83 3.65 -24.30
CA ASP A 112 -21.20 3.95 -24.74
C ASP A 112 -21.76 5.21 -24.05
N PHE A 113 -21.44 5.45 -22.77
CA PHE A 113 -21.80 6.70 -22.10
C PHE A 113 -21.09 7.90 -22.73
N GLU A 114 -19.81 7.77 -23.08
CA GLU A 114 -19.05 8.82 -23.75
C GLU A 114 -19.60 9.09 -25.15
N ARG A 115 -19.91 8.04 -25.91
CA ARG A 115 -20.58 8.16 -27.22
C ARG A 115 -21.93 8.86 -27.10
N ALA A 116 -22.75 8.47 -26.12
CA ALA A 116 -24.03 9.12 -25.88
C ALA A 116 -23.85 10.61 -25.48
N ALA A 117 -22.81 10.94 -24.71
CA ALA A 117 -22.49 12.32 -24.36
C ALA A 117 -22.09 13.13 -25.59
N GLN A 118 -21.27 12.59 -26.49
CA GLN A 118 -20.85 13.24 -27.73
C GLN A 118 -22.03 13.53 -28.67
N HIS A 119 -23.04 12.67 -28.68
CA HIS A 119 -24.26 12.88 -29.48
C HIS A 119 -25.33 13.74 -28.78
N GLY A 120 -25.11 14.15 -27.52
CA GLY A 120 -26.08 14.92 -26.74
C GLY A 120 -27.24 14.11 -26.18
N ASP A 121 -27.18 12.79 -26.26
CA ASP A 121 -28.21 11.86 -25.77
C ASP A 121 -28.09 11.61 -24.26
N LEU A 122 -26.92 11.88 -23.68
CA LEU A 122 -26.67 11.73 -22.24
C LEU A 122 -27.24 12.90 -21.44
N THR A 123 -28.56 12.89 -21.20
CA THR A 123 -29.27 13.95 -20.48
C THR A 123 -30.20 13.41 -19.38
N GLY A 124 -30.63 14.29 -18.48
CA GLY A 124 -31.64 13.99 -17.48
C GLY A 124 -31.32 12.78 -16.59
N PRO A 125 -32.28 11.86 -16.35
CA PRO A 125 -32.07 10.68 -15.51
C PRO A 125 -30.98 9.73 -16.01
N PHE A 126 -30.75 9.68 -17.33
CA PHE A 126 -29.74 8.81 -17.92
C PHE A 126 -28.33 9.30 -17.57
N LYS A 127 -28.08 10.62 -17.68
CA LYS A 127 -26.84 11.25 -17.20
C LYS A 127 -26.61 10.97 -15.72
N ALA A 128 -27.63 11.15 -14.88
CA ALA A 128 -27.50 10.90 -13.45
C ALA A 128 -27.15 9.42 -13.11
N ALA A 129 -27.59 8.47 -13.94
CA ALA A 129 -27.20 7.06 -13.79
C ALA A 129 -25.74 6.83 -14.23
N ALA A 130 -25.34 7.37 -15.38
CA ALA A 130 -23.96 7.28 -15.87
C ALA A 130 -22.94 7.92 -14.90
N ASP A 131 -23.27 9.09 -14.36
CA ASP A 131 -22.44 9.78 -13.37
C ASP A 131 -22.27 8.93 -12.10
N LYS A 132 -23.33 8.24 -11.64
CA LYS A 132 -23.26 7.34 -10.48
C LYS A 132 -22.40 6.11 -10.77
N VAL A 133 -22.52 5.50 -11.94
CA VAL A 133 -21.67 4.37 -12.34
C VAL A 133 -20.21 4.80 -12.37
N THR A 134 -19.93 5.93 -13.01
CA THR A 134 -18.58 6.51 -13.07
C THR A 134 -18.04 6.78 -11.68
N ALA A 135 -18.82 7.42 -10.80
CA ALA A 135 -18.41 7.71 -9.43
C ALA A 135 -18.13 6.45 -8.60
N VAL A 136 -18.87 5.36 -8.82
CA VAL A 136 -18.59 4.06 -8.17
C VAL A 136 -17.26 3.51 -8.65
N LEU A 137 -16.99 3.53 -9.96
CA LEU A 137 -15.74 3.05 -10.53
C LEU A 137 -14.54 3.90 -10.08
N THR A 138 -14.68 5.22 -10.00
CA THR A 138 -13.65 6.10 -9.44
C THR A 138 -13.35 5.76 -7.97
N LYS A 139 -14.37 5.47 -7.15
CA LYS A 139 -14.16 4.98 -5.77
C LYS A 139 -13.46 3.63 -5.70
N LEU A 140 -13.60 2.78 -6.72
CA LEU A 140 -12.87 1.51 -6.85
C LEU A 140 -11.40 1.71 -7.24
N GLY A 141 -11.01 2.94 -7.64
CA GLY A 141 -9.66 3.33 -8.03
C GLY A 141 -9.49 3.53 -9.55
N LEU A 142 -10.58 3.58 -10.32
CA LEU A 142 -10.52 3.83 -11.76
C LEU A 142 -10.26 5.32 -12.05
N GLU A 143 -9.16 5.59 -12.75
CA GLU A 143 -8.74 6.93 -13.14
C GLU A 143 -8.72 7.04 -14.68
N PRO A 144 -9.51 7.95 -15.28
CA PRO A 144 -9.40 8.26 -16.70
C PRO A 144 -8.14 9.09 -16.98
N PHE A 145 -7.58 8.94 -18.17
CA PHE A 145 -6.49 9.78 -18.68
C PHE A 145 -6.58 9.93 -20.21
N GLY A 146 -5.76 10.81 -20.76
CA GLY A 146 -5.82 11.19 -22.17
C GLY A 146 -6.83 12.30 -22.34
N THR A 147 -6.49 13.50 -21.88
CA THR A 147 -7.24 14.72 -22.16
C THR A 147 -6.54 15.53 -23.25
N GLU A 148 -7.30 16.32 -24.01
CA GLU A 148 -6.72 17.14 -25.07
C GLU A 148 -5.75 18.17 -24.47
N GLY A 149 -4.56 18.29 -25.06
CA GLY A 149 -3.49 19.16 -24.56
C GLY A 149 -2.47 18.47 -23.65
N GLU A 150 -2.77 17.29 -23.10
CA GLU A 150 -1.80 16.56 -22.27
C GLU A 150 -0.55 16.13 -23.09
N PRO A 151 0.65 16.09 -22.48
CA PRO A 151 1.85 15.56 -23.11
C PRO A 151 1.67 14.10 -23.54
N PHE A 152 2.21 13.74 -24.70
CA PHE A 152 2.16 12.35 -25.16
C PHE A 152 3.14 11.46 -24.38
N ASP A 153 2.62 10.47 -23.65
CA ASP A 153 3.41 9.41 -23.03
C ASP A 153 3.14 8.06 -23.74
N PRO A 154 4.16 7.43 -24.37
CA PRO A 154 4.01 6.11 -25.01
C PRO A 154 3.57 4.97 -24.08
N GLN A 155 3.73 5.11 -22.76
CA GLN A 155 3.26 4.10 -21.78
C GLN A 155 1.75 4.17 -21.54
N LEU A 156 1.16 5.35 -21.73
CA LEU A 156 -0.25 5.61 -21.46
C LEU A 156 -1.05 5.78 -22.75
N HIS A 157 -0.46 6.32 -23.80
CA HIS A 157 -1.14 6.77 -25.00
C HIS A 157 -0.76 5.93 -26.23
N GLU A 158 -1.78 5.58 -27.03
CA GLU A 158 -1.66 4.95 -28.33
C GLU A 158 -1.94 6.00 -29.42
N ALA A 159 -0.89 6.51 -30.06
CA ALA A 159 -1.01 7.46 -31.16
C ALA A 159 -1.47 6.76 -32.44
N VAL A 160 -2.71 7.05 -32.86
CA VAL A 160 -3.32 6.47 -34.08
C VAL A 160 -3.07 7.36 -35.30
N GLN A 161 -2.93 8.66 -35.08
CA GLN A 161 -2.69 9.65 -36.13
C GLN A 161 -1.74 10.73 -35.64
N HIS A 162 -0.89 11.23 -36.54
CA HIS A 162 0.00 12.37 -36.31
C HIS A 162 -0.42 13.51 -37.23
N GLU A 163 -0.66 14.68 -36.65
CA GLU A 163 -0.96 15.92 -37.35
C GLU A 163 0.32 16.78 -37.40
N PRO A 164 0.72 17.25 -38.59
CA PRO A 164 1.92 18.05 -38.73
C PRO A 164 1.77 19.40 -38.04
N ALA A 165 2.81 19.83 -37.32
CA ALA A 165 2.89 21.16 -36.74
C ALA A 165 2.87 22.27 -37.80
N GLU A 166 2.15 23.35 -37.54
CA GLU A 166 2.39 24.64 -38.20
C GLU A 166 3.47 25.41 -37.42
N GLY A 167 4.75 25.23 -37.76
CA GLY A 167 5.81 26.01 -37.12
C GLY A 167 7.23 25.47 -37.32
N SER A 168 8.22 26.30 -37.00
CA SER A 168 9.64 25.94 -36.99
C SER A 168 10.21 26.26 -35.61
N GLY A 169 10.64 25.23 -34.86
CA GLY A 169 11.16 25.36 -33.49
C GLY A 169 11.27 24.00 -32.79
N PRO A 170 11.76 23.96 -31.53
CA PRO A 170 11.63 22.77 -30.68
C PRO A 170 10.15 22.52 -30.40
N THR A 171 9.72 21.29 -30.67
CA THR A 171 8.32 20.88 -30.55
C THR A 171 8.16 19.78 -29.50
N VAL A 172 7.04 19.84 -28.76
CA VAL A 172 6.58 18.77 -27.88
C VAL A 172 5.37 18.11 -28.52
N THR A 173 5.35 16.78 -28.54
CA THR A 173 4.22 16.01 -29.01
C THR A 173 3.12 16.01 -27.94
N VAL A 174 1.98 16.61 -28.26
CA VAL A 174 0.82 16.74 -27.36
C VAL A 174 -0.41 16.07 -27.97
N LEU A 175 -1.37 15.77 -27.11
CA LEU A 175 -2.67 15.21 -27.48
C LEU A 175 -3.52 16.28 -28.20
N SER A 176 -3.78 16.08 -29.50
CA SER A 176 -4.64 16.95 -30.31
C SER A 176 -6.12 16.62 -30.11
N THR A 177 -6.47 15.35 -30.29
CA THR A 177 -7.85 14.86 -30.14
C THR A 177 -7.84 13.49 -29.51
N VAL A 178 -8.75 13.26 -28.57
CA VAL A 178 -8.88 11.99 -27.87
C VAL A 178 -10.03 11.21 -28.52
N LEU A 179 -9.67 10.18 -29.29
CA LEU A 179 -10.64 9.32 -29.98
C LEU A 179 -11.33 8.36 -29.01
N ARG A 180 -10.58 7.90 -28.01
CA ARG A 180 -11.07 7.03 -26.95
C ARG A 180 -10.22 7.22 -25.70
N ARG A 181 -10.86 7.49 -24.57
CA ARG A 181 -10.17 7.69 -23.30
C ARG A 181 -9.52 6.41 -22.78
N GLY A 182 -8.36 6.60 -22.17
CA GLY A 182 -7.63 5.56 -21.47
C GLY A 182 -8.07 5.49 -20.00
N TYR A 183 -7.89 4.33 -19.39
CA TYR A 183 -8.20 4.12 -17.99
C TYR A 183 -7.10 3.32 -17.30
N ARG A 184 -6.81 3.66 -16.04
CA ARG A 184 -5.89 2.92 -15.17
C ARG A 184 -6.50 2.71 -13.79
N ILE A 185 -6.02 1.67 -13.10
CA ILE A 185 -6.26 1.47 -11.67
C ILE A 185 -4.90 1.43 -10.99
N SER A 186 -4.65 2.40 -10.11
CA SER A 186 -3.33 2.60 -9.50
C SER A 186 -2.25 2.68 -10.60
N ASP A 187 -1.27 1.77 -10.59
CA ASP A 187 -0.17 1.72 -11.56
C ASP A 187 -0.45 0.83 -12.78
N ARG A 188 -1.61 0.15 -12.83
CA ARG A 188 -1.96 -0.75 -13.93
C ARG A 188 -2.86 -0.04 -14.94
N VAL A 189 -2.32 0.15 -16.14
CA VAL A 189 -3.09 0.59 -17.31
C VAL A 189 -4.03 -0.54 -17.74
N LEU A 190 -5.33 -0.26 -17.77
CA LEU A 190 -6.36 -1.18 -18.25
C LEU A 190 -6.41 -1.17 -19.78
N ARG A 191 -6.41 0.05 -20.33
CA ARG A 191 -6.45 0.33 -21.76
C ARG A 191 -5.78 1.68 -22.02
N PRO A 192 -4.85 1.79 -23.00
CA PRO A 192 -4.27 3.07 -23.38
C PRO A 192 -5.31 3.99 -24.01
N ALA A 193 -5.08 5.29 -23.96
CA ALA A 193 -5.92 6.26 -24.65
C ALA A 193 -5.58 6.25 -26.14
N MET A 194 -6.58 6.12 -27.01
CA MET A 194 -6.36 6.24 -28.46
C MET A 194 -6.49 7.69 -28.86
N VAL A 195 -5.42 8.23 -29.44
CA VAL A 195 -5.25 9.68 -29.55
C VAL A 195 -4.66 10.05 -30.91
N THR A 196 -5.01 11.26 -31.36
CA THR A 196 -4.28 11.96 -32.40
C THR A 196 -3.28 12.88 -31.72
N VAL A 197 -2.03 12.84 -32.17
CA VAL A 197 -0.96 13.68 -31.63
C VAL A 197 -0.59 14.78 -32.62
N GLN A 198 -0.13 15.92 -32.10
CA GLN A 198 0.43 17.00 -32.89
C GLN A 198 1.70 17.52 -32.22
N ASP A 199 2.63 18.01 -33.03
CA ASP A 199 3.82 18.68 -32.52
C ASP A 199 3.51 20.17 -32.31
N ARG A 200 3.71 20.69 -31.09
CA ARG A 200 3.47 22.10 -30.73
C ARG A 200 4.76 22.77 -30.24
N PRO A 201 5.04 24.05 -30.55
CA PRO A 201 6.17 24.76 -29.96
C PRO A 201 6.12 24.75 -28.42
N GLU A 202 7.28 24.47 -27.81
CA GLU A 202 7.46 24.23 -26.36
C GLU A 202 6.89 25.33 -25.45
N VAL A 203 6.87 26.59 -25.94
CA VAL A 203 6.40 27.78 -25.20
C VAL A 203 4.90 27.75 -24.87
N GLU A 204 4.09 27.06 -25.67
CA GLU A 204 2.63 26.99 -25.47
C GLU A 204 2.21 25.83 -24.54
N ALA A 205 3.06 24.81 -24.39
CA ALA A 205 2.77 23.64 -23.56
C ALA A 205 2.88 23.95 -22.05
N GLU A 206 3.88 24.75 -21.66
CA GLU A 206 4.10 25.13 -20.25
C GLU A 206 3.00 26.07 -19.72
N ALA A 207 2.52 26.99 -20.57
CA ALA A 207 1.46 27.94 -20.20
C ALA A 207 0.13 27.25 -19.88
N GLN A 208 -0.18 26.10 -20.51
CA GLN A 208 -1.40 25.34 -20.25
C GLN A 208 -1.27 24.42 -19.02
N ALA A 209 -0.10 23.81 -18.82
CA ALA A 209 0.19 23.00 -17.64
C ALA A 209 0.10 23.82 -16.33
N GLU A 210 0.52 25.08 -16.35
CA GLU A 210 0.37 25.98 -15.19
C GLU A 210 -1.09 26.41 -14.95
N THR A 211 -1.91 26.57 -15.99
CA THR A 211 -3.33 26.92 -15.84
C THR A 211 -4.18 25.76 -15.33
N ASP A 212 -3.89 24.53 -15.74
CA ASP A 212 -4.62 23.34 -15.26
C ASP A 212 -4.26 23.00 -13.81
N ALA A 213 -3.01 23.25 -13.40
CA ALA A 213 -2.60 23.13 -12.00
C ALA A 213 -3.24 24.22 -11.09
N ALA A 214 -3.52 25.42 -11.63
CA ALA A 214 -4.14 26.51 -10.90
C ALA A 214 -5.68 26.45 -10.85
N GLY A 215 -6.34 25.79 -11.82
CA GLY A 215 -7.80 25.67 -11.90
C GLY A 215 -8.46 24.75 -10.84
N GLY A 216 -7.67 23.98 -10.10
CA GLY A 216 -8.16 23.10 -9.03
C GLY A 216 -8.44 23.79 -7.68
N ALA A 217 -8.19 25.10 -7.56
CA ALA A 217 -8.22 25.80 -6.27
C ALA A 217 -8.88 27.18 -6.34
N ASP A 218 -10.04 27.34 -6.99
CA ASP A 218 -10.90 28.51 -6.74
C ASP A 218 -12.37 28.24 -7.08
N ALA A 219 -13.10 27.64 -6.13
CA ALA A 219 -14.56 27.65 -6.14
C ALA A 219 -15.07 27.65 -4.69
N GLY A 220 -14.87 28.78 -4.01
CA GLY A 220 -15.42 29.00 -2.67
C GLY A 220 -15.17 30.41 -2.16
N ASP A 221 -15.95 31.39 -2.63
CA ASP A 221 -16.76 32.29 -1.79
C ASP A 221 -17.34 33.44 -2.64
N GLY A 222 -18.65 33.64 -2.56
CA GLY A 222 -19.38 34.62 -3.36
C GLY A 222 -20.74 34.95 -2.76
N GLU A 223 -20.67 35.68 -1.64
CA GLU A 223 -21.76 36.24 -0.83
C GLU A 223 -22.80 37.03 -1.68
N PRO A 224 -24.11 36.99 -1.37
CA PRO A 224 -25.15 37.56 -2.23
C PRO A 224 -25.29 39.08 -2.09
N GLN A 225 -25.34 39.77 -3.24
CA GLN A 225 -25.65 41.20 -3.32
C GLN A 225 -27.15 41.45 -3.12
N ASN A 226 -27.47 42.29 -2.14
CA ASN A 226 -28.74 42.99 -2.00
C ASN A 226 -28.68 44.31 -2.80
N PRO A 227 -29.77 44.75 -3.44
CA PRO A 227 -30.01 46.19 -3.44
C PRO A 227 -31.48 46.60 -3.19
N ALA A 228 -31.59 47.58 -2.30
CA ALA A 228 -32.57 48.67 -2.13
C ALA A 228 -34.05 48.46 -2.54
#